data_AF-A0AAV1JEB1-F1
#
_entry.id   AF-A0AAV1JEB1-F1
#
_cell.length_a   1.000
_cell.length_b   1.000
_cell.length_c   1.000
_cell.angle_alpha   90.00
_cell.angle_beta   90.00
_cell.angle_gamma   90.00
#
_symmetry.space_group_name_H-M   'P 1'
#
loop_
_entity.id
_entity.type
_entity.pdbx_description
1 polymer ?
#
loop_
_entity_poly.entity_id
_entity_poly.type
_entity_poly.pdbx_seq_one_letter_code
_entity_poly.pdbx_strand_id
1 'polypeptide(L)'
;MEHARPPSALSMAEGGPVSRAHAWKRWKQQFMIFLKASGVQTEPASVQSSLLINLIGPDGFDVYETFTFEKEEDKDDIRVLLKKFDAYFDTKGNITLTRYKFFTRVQEDGESIQHAAQTRASGAGASVRAVVNRCDACGSMRCAEGRCSAARAECFVCGNKGHFARMCKLKQSNYYSKNRRVYELECHNNHSDDSADGTLLYVSAIEKDTDHCDEWFELSGIIVDGS
;
A
#
# COMPACT_ATOMS: atom_id res chain seq x y z
N MET A 1 -37.64 -5.29 0.13
CA MET A 1 -36.25 -4.94 -0.27
C MET A 1 -35.98 -3.42 -0.23
N GLU A 2 -36.81 -2.58 0.41
CA GLU A 2 -36.77 -1.11 0.25
C GLU A 2 -35.65 -0.36 0.98
N HIS A 3 -34.85 -1.01 1.84
CA HIS A 3 -33.86 -0.30 2.68
C HIS A 3 -32.41 -0.78 2.51
N ALA A 4 -32.16 -1.81 1.71
CA ALA A 4 -30.82 -2.35 1.52
C ALA A 4 -30.25 -1.89 0.16
N ARG A 5 -29.25 -1.01 0.20
CA ARG A 5 -28.55 -0.54 -1.00
C ARG A 5 -27.55 -1.60 -1.49
N PRO A 6 -27.63 -2.08 -2.74
CA PRO A 6 -26.63 -3.00 -3.28
C PRO A 6 -25.26 -2.32 -3.44
N PRO A 7 -24.15 -3.10 -3.39
CA PRO A 7 -22.83 -2.57 -3.69
C PRO A 7 -22.77 -2.06 -5.14
N SER A 8 -21.95 -1.04 -5.36
CA SER A 8 -21.55 -0.65 -6.72
C SER A 8 -20.72 -1.78 -7.34
N ALA A 9 -20.75 -1.90 -8.67
CA ALA A 9 -19.95 -2.89 -9.39
C ALA A 9 -18.47 -2.83 -9.00
N LEU A 10 -17.81 -4.00 -8.94
CA LEU A 10 -16.38 -4.06 -8.75
C LEU A 10 -15.70 -3.44 -9.97
N SER A 11 -14.81 -2.48 -9.73
CA SER A 11 -13.98 -1.88 -10.77
C SER A 11 -12.52 -2.27 -10.54
N MET A 12 -11.91 -2.82 -11.58
CA MET A 12 -10.50 -3.21 -11.66
C MET A 12 -9.68 -2.29 -12.58
N ALA A 13 -10.31 -1.33 -13.25
CA ALA A 13 -9.67 -0.45 -14.23
C ALA A 13 -8.52 0.39 -13.65
N GLU A 14 -8.58 0.70 -12.36
CA GLU A 14 -7.64 1.64 -11.71
C GLU A 14 -6.72 0.94 -10.70
N GLY A 15 -5.49 0.67 -11.15
CA GLY A 15 -4.35 0.38 -10.28
C GLY A 15 -3.82 -1.06 -10.29
N GLY A 16 -2.64 -1.24 -9.69
CA GLY A 16 -1.94 -2.53 -9.67
C GLY A 16 -2.60 -3.61 -8.81
N PRO A 17 -1.99 -4.81 -8.71
CA PRO A 17 -2.56 -5.96 -7.98
C PRO A 17 -3.01 -5.66 -6.54
N VAL A 18 -2.28 -4.79 -5.83
CA VAL A 18 -2.62 -4.37 -4.45
C VAL A 18 -3.92 -3.55 -4.40
N SER A 19 -4.14 -2.67 -5.39
CA SER A 19 -5.37 -1.88 -5.51
C SER A 19 -6.57 -2.80 -5.73
N ARG A 20 -6.44 -3.75 -6.65
CA ARG A 20 -7.48 -4.74 -6.96
C ARG A 20 -7.81 -5.63 -5.77
N ALA A 21 -6.81 -6.08 -5.01
CA ALA A 21 -7.02 -6.85 -3.78
C ALA A 21 -7.79 -6.05 -2.71
N HIS A 22 -7.47 -4.76 -2.57
CA HIS A 22 -8.19 -3.87 -1.66
C HIS A 22 -9.63 -3.58 -2.14
N ALA A 23 -9.81 -3.35 -3.44
CA ALA A 23 -11.13 -3.16 -4.06
C ALA A 23 -12.02 -4.38 -3.84
N TRP A 24 -11.51 -5.60 -4.06
CA TRP A 24 -12.21 -6.85 -3.75
C TRP A 24 -12.62 -6.92 -2.28
N LYS A 25 -11.69 -6.68 -1.34
CA LYS A 25 -11.98 -6.74 0.10
C LYS A 25 -13.09 -5.77 0.49
N ARG A 26 -13.06 -4.54 -0.05
CA ARG A 26 -14.10 -3.53 0.18
C ARG A 26 -15.44 -3.96 -0.42
N TRP A 27 -15.45 -4.40 -1.67
CA TRP A 27 -16.65 -4.81 -2.38
C TRP A 27 -17.33 -6.01 -1.69
N LYS A 28 -16.55 -7.04 -1.34
CA LYS A 28 -17.01 -8.22 -0.60
C LYS A 28 -17.66 -7.83 0.72
N GLN A 29 -17.07 -6.90 1.48
CA GLN A 29 -17.68 -6.41 2.72
C GLN A 29 -19.03 -5.73 2.48
N GLN A 30 -19.14 -4.90 1.45
CA GLN A 30 -20.39 -4.23 1.09
C GLN A 30 -21.47 -5.24 0.67
N PHE A 31 -21.08 -6.25 -0.12
CA PHE A 31 -21.98 -7.33 -0.53
C PHE A 31 -22.49 -8.14 0.68
N MET A 32 -21.63 -8.48 1.65
CA MET A 32 -22.04 -9.19 2.86
C MET A 32 -22.99 -8.36 3.74
N ILE A 33 -22.79 -7.04 3.81
CA ILE A 33 -23.72 -6.13 4.50
C ILE A 33 -25.06 -6.13 3.78
N PHE A 34 -25.05 -6.05 2.44
CA PHE A 34 -26.25 -6.07 1.62
C PHE A 34 -27.04 -7.39 1.79
N LEU A 35 -26.39 -8.56 1.80
CA LEU A 35 -27.06 -9.84 2.03
C LEU A 35 -27.78 -9.88 3.39
N LYS A 36 -27.14 -9.37 4.44
CA LYS A 36 -27.73 -9.29 5.77
C LYS A 36 -28.90 -8.30 5.83
N ALA A 37 -28.72 -7.12 5.26
CA ALA A 37 -29.73 -6.05 5.29
C ALA A 37 -30.94 -6.34 4.39
N SER A 38 -30.76 -7.05 3.29
CA SER A 38 -31.82 -7.39 2.35
C SER A 38 -32.63 -8.63 2.75
N GLY A 39 -32.14 -9.41 3.72
CA GLY A 39 -32.70 -10.71 4.09
C GLY A 39 -32.31 -11.85 3.14
N VAL A 40 -31.61 -11.56 2.03
CA VAL A 40 -31.20 -12.59 1.05
C VAL A 40 -30.25 -13.63 1.66
N GLN A 41 -29.63 -13.32 2.81
CA GLN A 41 -28.87 -14.32 3.56
C GLN A 41 -29.66 -15.59 3.94
N THR A 42 -31.00 -15.51 4.06
CA THR A 42 -31.85 -16.68 4.36
C THR A 42 -32.29 -17.47 3.12
N GLU A 43 -32.08 -16.90 1.92
CA GLU A 43 -32.40 -17.55 0.66
C GLU A 43 -31.46 -18.73 0.37
N PRO A 44 -31.83 -19.67 -0.52
CA PRO A 44 -30.96 -20.79 -0.87
C PRO A 44 -29.64 -20.32 -1.48
N ALA A 45 -28.58 -21.11 -1.28
CA ALA A 45 -27.23 -20.76 -1.72
C ALA A 45 -27.14 -20.40 -3.21
N SER A 46 -27.86 -21.11 -4.09
CA SER A 46 -27.89 -20.83 -5.54
C SER A 46 -28.41 -19.42 -5.87
N VAL A 47 -29.42 -18.92 -5.13
CA VAL A 47 -29.92 -17.54 -5.30
C VAL A 47 -28.87 -16.53 -4.84
N GLN A 48 -28.20 -16.81 -3.73
CA GLN A 48 -27.12 -15.94 -3.23
C GLN A 48 -25.92 -15.90 -4.20
N SER A 49 -25.57 -17.05 -4.78
CA SER A 49 -24.52 -17.21 -5.79
C SER A 49 -24.86 -16.46 -7.07
N SER A 50 -26.07 -16.65 -7.60
CA SER A 50 -26.55 -15.90 -8.77
C SER A 50 -26.52 -14.39 -8.53
N LEU A 51 -26.89 -13.95 -7.32
CA LEU A 51 -26.88 -12.54 -6.95
C LEU A 51 -25.45 -11.98 -6.83
N LEU A 52 -24.50 -12.77 -6.30
CA LEU A 52 -23.08 -12.42 -6.26
C LEU A 52 -22.56 -12.13 -7.67
N ILE A 53 -22.77 -13.06 -8.60
CA ILE A 53 -22.27 -12.96 -9.98
C ILE A 53 -22.95 -11.83 -10.76
N ASN A 54 -24.23 -11.57 -10.51
CA ASN A 54 -24.93 -10.46 -11.15
C ASN A 54 -24.45 -9.08 -10.63
N LEU A 55 -24.26 -8.94 -9.31
CA LEU A 55 -23.93 -7.64 -8.70
C LEU A 55 -22.44 -7.29 -8.73
N ILE A 56 -21.55 -8.28 -8.90
CA ILE A 56 -20.10 -8.02 -8.97
C ILE A 56 -19.73 -7.18 -10.20
N GLY A 57 -20.54 -7.22 -11.25
CA GLY A 57 -20.36 -6.44 -12.47
C GLY A 57 -19.39 -7.09 -13.46
N PRO A 58 -19.12 -6.43 -14.59
CA PRO A 58 -18.42 -7.02 -15.74
C PRO A 58 -17.01 -7.50 -15.39
N ASP A 59 -16.20 -6.64 -14.75
CA ASP A 59 -14.85 -6.99 -14.32
C ASP A 59 -14.83 -8.24 -13.42
N GLY A 60 -15.76 -8.32 -12.46
CA GLY A 60 -15.87 -9.49 -11.58
C GLY A 60 -16.39 -10.73 -12.30
N PHE A 61 -17.23 -10.55 -13.32
CA PHE A 61 -17.74 -11.64 -14.15
C PHE A 61 -16.62 -12.24 -15.01
N ASP A 62 -15.77 -11.42 -15.61
CA ASP A 62 -14.59 -11.88 -16.36
C ASP A 62 -13.69 -12.76 -15.49
N VAL A 63 -13.53 -12.40 -14.20
CA VAL A 63 -12.80 -13.22 -13.24
C VAL A 63 -13.51 -14.55 -12.97
N TYR A 64 -14.84 -14.53 -12.80
CA TYR A 64 -15.64 -15.74 -12.61
C TYR A 64 -15.50 -16.72 -13.78
N GLU A 65 -15.46 -16.24 -15.02
CA GLU A 65 -15.26 -17.09 -16.20
C GLU A 65 -13.91 -17.82 -16.20
N THR A 66 -12.92 -17.33 -15.45
CA THR A 66 -11.63 -18.01 -15.28
C THR A 66 -11.67 -19.18 -14.29
N PHE A 67 -12.75 -19.32 -13.51
CA PHE A 67 -12.81 -20.33 -12.45
C PHE A 67 -13.11 -21.72 -13.00
N THR A 68 -12.30 -22.68 -12.56
CA THR A 68 -12.55 -24.11 -12.75
C THR A 68 -13.19 -24.70 -11.50
N PHE A 69 -14.19 -25.56 -11.70
CA PHE A 69 -14.95 -26.22 -10.64
C PHE A 69 -14.82 -27.73 -10.78
N GLU A 70 -14.73 -28.44 -9.65
CA GLU A 70 -14.65 -29.90 -9.65
C GLU A 70 -16.04 -30.51 -9.83
N LYS A 71 -17.06 -29.87 -9.25
CA LYS A 71 -18.47 -30.25 -9.40
C LYS A 71 -19.27 -29.07 -9.93
N GLU A 72 -20.29 -29.34 -10.74
CA GLU A 72 -21.21 -28.30 -11.22
C GLU A 72 -21.97 -27.64 -10.06
N GLU A 73 -22.31 -28.41 -9.03
CA GLU A 73 -22.95 -27.94 -7.79
C GLU A 73 -22.15 -26.84 -7.07
N ASP A 74 -20.82 -26.82 -7.24
CA ASP A 74 -19.95 -25.84 -6.60
C ASP A 74 -20.17 -24.43 -7.16
N LYS A 75 -20.71 -24.31 -8.38
CA LYS A 75 -21.07 -23.01 -8.99
C LYS A 75 -22.24 -22.36 -8.26
N ASP A 76 -23.08 -23.16 -7.60
CA ASP A 76 -24.24 -22.71 -6.85
C ASP A 76 -23.96 -22.50 -5.36
N ASP A 77 -22.77 -22.81 -4.84
CA ASP A 77 -22.39 -22.53 -3.45
C ASP A 77 -21.60 -21.22 -3.33
N ILE A 78 -22.26 -20.21 -2.76
CA ILE A 78 -21.69 -18.88 -2.49
C ILE A 78 -20.37 -18.94 -1.72
N ARG A 79 -20.20 -19.91 -0.82
CA ARG A 79 -18.97 -20.06 -0.03
C ARG A 79 -17.80 -20.50 -0.91
N VAL A 80 -18.06 -21.39 -1.86
CA VAL A 80 -17.04 -21.84 -2.82
C VAL A 80 -16.65 -20.70 -3.75
N LEU A 81 -17.63 -19.95 -4.27
CA LEU A 81 -17.38 -18.77 -5.10
C LEU A 81 -16.55 -17.72 -4.37
N LEU A 82 -16.94 -17.33 -3.15
CA LEU A 82 -16.20 -16.36 -2.34
C LEU A 82 -14.76 -16.81 -2.07
N LYS A 83 -14.53 -18.12 -1.85
CA LYS A 83 -13.20 -18.68 -1.65
C LYS A 83 -12.33 -18.61 -2.92
N LYS A 84 -12.92 -18.88 -4.09
CA LYS A 84 -12.23 -18.76 -5.39
C LYS A 84 -11.86 -17.31 -5.67
N PHE A 85 -12.78 -16.37 -5.45
CA PHE A 85 -12.49 -14.94 -5.58
C PHE A 85 -11.42 -14.48 -4.60
N ASP A 86 -11.48 -14.89 -3.33
CA ASP A 86 -10.42 -14.57 -2.36
C ASP A 86 -9.06 -15.06 -2.84
N ALA A 87 -8.96 -16.30 -3.35
CA ALA A 87 -7.72 -16.83 -3.90
C ALA A 87 -7.23 -16.05 -5.12
N TYR A 88 -8.12 -15.65 -6.03
CA TYR A 88 -7.78 -14.83 -7.19
C TYR A 88 -7.23 -13.46 -6.80
N PHE A 89 -7.86 -12.78 -5.83
CA PHE A 89 -7.49 -11.43 -5.43
C PHE A 89 -6.38 -11.37 -4.38
N ASP A 90 -6.18 -12.41 -3.56
CA ASP A 90 -5.03 -12.49 -2.63
C ASP A 90 -3.74 -12.95 -3.33
N THR A 91 -3.79 -13.52 -4.55
CA THR A 91 -2.61 -13.97 -5.29
C THR A 91 -1.86 -12.81 -5.95
N LYS A 92 -1.13 -12.06 -5.11
CA LYS A 92 0.24 -11.56 -5.31
C LYS A 92 0.58 -10.75 -4.08
N GLY A 93 1.23 -11.41 -3.11
CA GLY A 93 1.87 -10.71 -1.99
C GLY A 93 2.71 -9.55 -2.52
N ASN A 94 2.60 -8.40 -1.86
CA ASN A 94 3.19 -7.13 -2.28
C ASN A 94 4.58 -7.35 -2.91
N ILE A 95 4.64 -7.29 -4.25
CA ILE A 95 5.85 -7.60 -5.00
C ILE A 95 7.01 -6.72 -4.53
N THR A 96 6.73 -5.49 -4.10
CA THR A 96 7.72 -4.56 -3.54
C THR A 96 8.24 -5.05 -2.20
N LEU A 97 7.39 -5.58 -1.33
CA LEU A 97 7.80 -6.18 -0.07
C LEU A 97 8.63 -7.45 -0.30
N THR A 98 8.19 -8.32 -1.20
CA THR A 98 8.92 -9.54 -1.57
C THR A 98 10.26 -9.19 -2.20
N ARG A 99 10.30 -8.21 -3.11
CA ARG A 99 11.51 -7.68 -3.75
C ARG A 99 12.46 -7.06 -2.73
N TYR A 100 11.95 -6.23 -1.83
CA TYR A 100 12.73 -5.64 -0.76
C TYR A 100 13.34 -6.72 0.14
N LYS A 101 12.55 -7.69 0.60
CA LYS A 101 13.04 -8.82 1.42
C LYS A 101 14.09 -9.65 0.69
N PHE A 102 13.92 -9.87 -0.62
CA PHE A 102 14.90 -10.56 -1.45
C PHE A 102 16.23 -9.79 -1.54
N PHE A 103 16.17 -8.49 -1.82
CA PHE A 103 17.37 -7.65 -1.98
C PHE A 103 18.05 -7.24 -0.67
N THR A 104 17.36 -7.34 0.47
CA THR A 104 17.91 -6.99 1.79
C THR A 104 18.35 -8.17 2.64
N ARG A 105 18.20 -9.40 2.15
CA ARG A 105 18.67 -10.60 2.86
C ARG A 105 20.18 -10.75 2.74
N VAL A 106 20.85 -10.84 3.88
CA VAL A 106 22.28 -11.17 4.01
C VAL A 106 22.42 -12.66 4.30
N GLN A 107 23.44 -13.28 3.71
CA GLN A 107 23.76 -14.68 3.97
C GLN A 107 24.35 -14.85 5.37
N GLU A 108 23.85 -15.83 6.13
CA GLU A 108 24.37 -16.15 7.47
C GLU A 108 25.59 -17.07 7.40
N ASP A 109 26.44 -17.03 8.44
CA ASP A 109 27.63 -17.87 8.53
C ASP A 109 27.26 -19.35 8.57
N GLY A 110 27.79 -20.12 7.61
CA GLY A 110 27.52 -21.55 7.46
C GLY A 110 26.31 -21.89 6.57
N GLU A 111 25.57 -20.91 6.06
CA GLU A 111 24.52 -21.15 5.06
C GLU A 111 25.16 -21.44 3.69
N SER A 112 24.70 -22.49 3.00
CA SER A 112 25.15 -22.78 1.63
C SER A 112 24.51 -21.82 0.64
N ILE A 113 25.22 -21.46 -0.43
CA ILE A 113 24.71 -20.55 -1.48
C ILE A 113 23.41 -21.10 -2.10
N GLN A 114 23.32 -22.41 -2.27
CA GLN A 114 22.13 -23.09 -2.77
C GLN A 114 20.93 -22.88 -1.83
N HIS A 115 21.15 -23.03 -0.52
CA HIS A 115 20.13 -22.84 0.51
C HIS A 115 19.70 -21.36 0.62
N ALA A 116 20.68 -20.43 0.54
CA ALA A 116 20.44 -18.99 0.47
C ALA A 116 19.55 -18.62 -0.74
N ALA A 117 19.82 -19.20 -1.90
CA ALA A 117 19.09 -18.96 -3.14
C ALA A 117 17.70 -19.62 -3.17
N GLN A 118 17.55 -20.83 -2.63
CA GLN A 118 16.28 -21.56 -2.60
C GLN A 118 15.28 -20.94 -1.62
N THR A 119 15.74 -20.56 -0.42
CA THR A 119 14.89 -19.82 0.54
C THR A 119 14.61 -18.38 0.12
N ARG A 120 15.29 -17.84 -0.89
CA ARG A 120 14.96 -16.57 -1.56
C ARG A 120 13.79 -16.69 -2.54
N ALA A 121 13.49 -17.88 -3.08
CA ALA A 121 12.41 -18.12 -4.04
C ALA A 121 11.09 -18.52 -3.37
N SER A 122 11.15 -19.18 -2.21
CA SER A 122 9.98 -19.67 -1.49
C SER A 122 9.55 -18.66 -0.43
N GLY A 123 8.61 -17.78 -0.76
CA GLY A 123 7.94 -16.89 0.20
C GLY A 123 7.03 -17.62 1.19
N ALA A 124 7.52 -18.68 1.85
CA ALA A 124 6.83 -19.38 2.92
C ALA A 124 7.34 -18.87 4.27
N GLY A 125 6.40 -18.41 5.10
CA GLY A 125 6.67 -17.55 6.25
C GLY A 125 7.52 -18.17 7.35
N ALA A 126 8.37 -17.31 7.94
CA ALA A 126 8.67 -17.36 9.35
C ALA A 126 8.26 -16.00 9.95
N SER A 127 7.28 -16.03 10.84
CA SER A 127 6.98 -14.93 11.75
C SER A 127 8.15 -14.79 12.72
N VAL A 128 9.21 -14.10 12.31
CA VAL A 128 10.17 -13.55 13.28
C VAL A 128 9.65 -12.15 13.61
N ARG A 129 8.83 -12.07 14.67
CA ARG A 129 8.74 -10.83 15.46
C ARG A 129 10.11 -10.62 16.08
N ALA A 130 11.05 -10.09 15.30
CA ALA A 130 12.20 -9.41 15.87
C ALA A 130 11.62 -8.19 16.59
N VAL A 131 11.53 -8.26 17.91
CA VAL A 131 11.27 -7.08 18.73
C VAL A 131 12.51 -6.21 18.59
N VAL A 132 12.54 -5.41 17.52
CA VAL A 132 13.55 -4.37 17.35
C VAL A 132 13.25 -3.32 18.41
N ASN A 133 13.93 -3.43 19.54
CA ASN A 133 13.80 -2.47 20.64
C ASN A 133 14.29 -1.11 20.15
N ARG A 134 13.34 -0.21 19.85
CA ARG A 134 13.63 1.21 19.65
C ARG A 134 14.11 1.80 20.97
N CYS A 135 15.15 2.63 20.92
CA CYS A 135 15.65 3.27 22.13
C CYS A 135 14.59 4.22 22.73
N ASP A 136 14.32 4.08 24.02
CA ASP A 136 13.29 4.87 24.71
C ASP A 136 13.62 6.38 24.84
N ALA A 137 14.85 6.77 24.56
CA ALA A 137 15.28 8.17 24.59
C ALA A 137 15.18 8.84 23.20
N CYS A 138 15.78 8.21 22.17
CA CYS A 138 15.90 8.76 20.80
C CYS A 138 14.80 8.25 19.84
N GLY A 139 14.21 7.08 20.09
CA GLY A 139 13.31 6.37 19.18
C GLY A 139 14.00 5.67 17.99
N SER A 140 15.33 5.81 17.87
CA SER A 140 16.12 5.19 16.81
C SER A 140 16.38 3.70 17.08
N MET A 141 16.56 2.95 15.99
CA MET A 141 16.87 1.52 15.98
C MET A 141 18.38 1.22 16.01
N ARG A 142 19.22 2.26 15.87
CA ARG A 142 20.69 2.17 15.84
C ARG A 142 21.32 3.19 16.77
N CYS A 143 20.90 3.20 18.04
CA CYS A 143 21.56 3.96 19.11
C CYS A 143 22.51 2.98 19.83
N ALA A 144 23.83 3.25 19.85
CA ALA A 144 24.81 2.44 20.59
C ALA A 144 24.79 2.82 22.09
N GLU A 145 25.08 1.87 22.97
CA GLU A 145 25.19 2.14 24.42
C GLU A 145 26.14 3.32 24.67
N GLY A 146 25.63 4.33 25.39
CA GLY A 146 26.39 5.54 25.75
C GLY A 146 26.49 6.64 24.69
N ARG A 147 26.01 6.43 23.45
CA ARG A 147 26.03 7.45 22.37
C ARG A 147 24.64 7.79 21.82
N CYS A 148 23.67 7.96 22.72
CA CYS A 148 22.34 8.41 22.34
C CYS A 148 22.30 9.95 22.28
N SER A 149 21.93 10.52 21.13
CA SER A 149 21.76 11.98 20.96
C SER A 149 20.74 12.57 21.94
N ALA A 150 19.78 11.76 22.39
CA ALA A 150 18.77 12.17 23.35
C ALA A 150 19.23 12.09 24.82
N ALA A 151 20.37 11.45 25.12
CA ALA A 151 20.82 11.23 26.50
C ALA A 151 21.04 12.51 27.31
N ARG A 152 21.41 13.61 26.64
CA ARG A 152 21.60 14.93 27.26
C ARG A 152 20.61 15.98 26.75
N ALA A 153 19.73 15.61 25.83
CA ALA A 153 18.73 16.51 25.28
C ALA A 153 17.64 16.80 26.31
N GLU A 154 17.22 18.04 26.39
CA GLU A 154 16.08 18.47 27.21
C GLU A 154 14.77 18.25 26.44
N CYS A 155 13.79 17.65 27.10
CA CYS A 155 12.50 17.41 26.50
C CYS A 155 11.65 18.68 26.45
N PHE A 156 11.31 19.14 25.25
CA PHE A 156 10.41 20.29 25.03
C PHE A 156 8.97 20.11 25.54
N VAL A 157 8.61 18.94 26.11
CA VAL A 157 7.27 18.67 26.67
C VAL A 157 7.28 18.68 28.20
N CYS A 158 8.31 18.10 28.83
CA CYS A 158 8.35 17.96 30.29
C CYS A 158 9.55 18.64 30.96
N GLY A 159 10.46 19.25 30.20
CA GLY A 159 11.67 19.90 30.71
C GLY A 159 12.74 18.93 31.23
N ASN A 160 12.46 17.63 31.35
CA ASN A 160 13.45 16.66 31.83
C ASN A 160 14.41 16.24 30.72
N LYS A 161 15.69 16.04 31.09
CA LYS A 161 16.73 15.57 30.18
C LYS A 161 16.64 14.05 29.95
N GLY A 162 17.23 13.58 28.85
CA GLY A 162 17.40 12.14 28.58
C GLY A 162 16.42 11.53 27.58
N HIS A 163 15.57 12.33 26.93
CA HIS A 163 14.71 11.88 25.83
C HIS A 163 14.24 13.05 24.96
N PHE A 164 13.81 12.77 23.72
CA PHE A 164 13.14 13.78 22.89
C PHE A 164 11.65 13.88 23.21
N ALA A 165 11.05 15.04 22.91
CA ALA A 165 9.61 15.29 23.04
C ALA A 165 8.70 14.21 22.43
N ARG A 166 9.17 13.53 21.38
CA ARG A 166 8.48 12.41 20.71
C ARG A 166 8.40 11.15 21.57
N MET A 167 9.39 10.92 22.43
CA MET A 167 9.49 9.77 23.33
C MET A 167 9.01 10.10 24.75
N CYS A 168 8.45 11.30 24.95
CA CYS A 168 7.98 11.75 26.25
C CYS A 168 6.73 10.96 26.68
N LYS A 169 6.87 10.19 27.77
CA LYS A 169 5.78 9.37 28.33
C LYS A 169 4.61 10.21 28.87
N LEU A 170 4.86 11.46 29.29
CA LEU A 170 3.79 12.40 29.68
C LEU A 170 2.86 12.77 28.51
N LYS A 171 3.33 12.69 27.26
CA LYS A 171 2.50 12.90 26.07
C LYS A 171 1.61 11.71 25.74
N GLN A 172 1.94 10.51 26.24
CA GLN A 172 1.22 9.27 25.96
C GLN A 172 0.10 8.99 26.98
N SER A 173 0.13 9.64 28.15
CA SER A 173 -0.97 9.61 29.13
C SER A 173 -1.99 10.73 28.84
N ASN A 174 -3.09 10.41 28.16
CA ASN A 174 -4.43 11.05 28.16
C ASN A 174 -4.62 12.60 28.27
N TYR A 175 -3.59 13.44 28.18
CA TYR A 175 -3.69 14.88 28.43
C TYR A 175 -3.60 15.75 27.16
N TYR A 176 -3.26 15.19 25.99
CA TYR A 176 -3.15 15.97 24.74
C TYR A 176 -3.80 15.32 23.51
N SER A 177 -4.73 14.38 23.70
CA SER A 177 -5.51 13.79 22.59
C SER A 177 -6.68 14.68 22.13
N LYS A 178 -6.83 15.90 22.70
CA LYS A 178 -7.98 16.79 22.47
C LYS A 178 -7.74 17.97 21.53
N ASN A 179 -6.55 18.17 20.97
CA ASN A 179 -6.30 19.31 20.06
C ASN A 179 -5.50 18.95 18.81
N ARG A 180 -6.19 18.26 17.89
CA ARG A 180 -5.95 18.41 16.45
C ARG A 180 -7.29 18.50 15.71
N ARG A 181 -8.16 19.42 16.15
CA ARG A 181 -9.14 20.00 15.24
C ARG A 181 -8.35 20.86 14.26
N VAL A 182 -8.13 20.32 13.05
CA VAL A 182 -7.75 21.16 11.92
C VAL A 182 -8.98 22.03 11.67
N TYR A 183 -8.90 23.30 12.03
CA TYR A 183 -9.92 24.26 11.63
C TYR A 183 -9.92 24.32 10.10
N GLU A 184 -11.10 24.12 9.53
CA GLU A 184 -11.42 24.37 8.14
C GLU A 184 -11.08 25.83 7.84
N LEU A 185 -10.14 26.04 6.91
CA LEU A 185 -9.89 27.35 6.32
C LEU A 185 -10.78 27.44 5.09
N GLU A 186 -11.91 28.12 5.23
CA GLU A 186 -12.75 28.53 4.11
C GLU A 186 -11.92 29.44 3.19
N CYS A 187 -11.59 28.97 1.99
CA CYS A 187 -11.02 29.80 0.94
C CYS A 187 -12.17 30.43 0.13
N HIS A 188 -12.67 31.56 0.60
CA HIS A 188 -13.35 32.51 -0.28
C HIS A 188 -12.29 33.16 -1.16
N ASN A 189 -12.32 32.88 -2.46
CA ASN A 189 -11.91 33.84 -3.48
C ASN A 189 -12.64 33.52 -4.79
N ASN A 190 -13.60 34.38 -5.10
CA ASN A 190 -14.19 34.51 -6.42
C ASN A 190 -13.09 34.93 -7.42
N HIS A 191 -12.68 34.03 -8.32
CA HIS A 191 -12.22 34.44 -9.64
C HIS A 191 -12.41 33.29 -10.64
N SER A 192 -13.47 33.41 -11.42
CA SER A 192 -13.59 32.86 -12.76
C SER A 192 -12.46 33.42 -13.64
N ASP A 193 -11.66 32.59 -14.30
CA ASP A 193 -11.84 32.29 -15.73
C ASP A 193 -10.74 31.36 -16.27
N ASP A 194 -11.16 30.52 -17.21
CA ASP A 194 -10.48 29.73 -18.26
C ASP A 194 -8.95 29.61 -18.34
N SER A 195 -8.46 28.36 -18.40
CA SER A 195 -7.79 27.80 -19.61
C SER A 195 -7.10 26.45 -19.30
N ALA A 196 -7.28 25.49 -20.20
CA ALA A 196 -6.70 24.16 -20.14
C ALA A 196 -5.23 24.16 -20.61
N ASP A 197 -4.32 23.64 -19.79
CA ASP A 197 -3.24 22.76 -20.27
C ASP A 197 -2.64 21.95 -19.11
N GLY A 198 -2.35 20.67 -19.38
CA GLY A 198 -1.77 19.74 -18.43
C GLY A 198 -0.28 19.96 -18.28
N THR A 199 0.26 19.83 -17.07
CA THR A 199 1.71 19.64 -16.89
C THR A 199 2.00 18.77 -15.67
N LEU A 200 2.68 17.65 -15.96
CA LEU A 200 3.29 16.70 -15.03
C LEU A 200 4.16 17.38 -13.97
N LEU A 201 4.09 16.91 -12.72
CA LEU A 201 5.11 17.19 -11.71
C LEU A 201 5.99 15.96 -11.48
N TYR A 202 7.14 15.95 -12.16
CA TYR A 202 8.32 15.14 -11.86
C TYR A 202 9.07 15.77 -10.68
N VAL A 203 9.54 14.96 -9.72
CA VAL A 203 10.44 15.42 -8.65
C VAL A 203 11.85 14.90 -8.95
N SER A 204 12.74 15.83 -9.26
CA SER A 204 14.15 15.63 -9.63
C SER A 204 15.04 15.26 -8.43
N ALA A 205 16.11 14.52 -8.73
CA ALA A 205 17.22 14.21 -7.82
C ALA A 205 18.26 15.34 -7.77
N ILE A 206 18.97 15.42 -6.65
CA ILE A 206 19.83 16.52 -6.17
C ILE A 206 21.14 16.68 -6.97
N GLU A 207 21.52 17.95 -7.12
CA GLU A 207 22.72 18.52 -7.75
C GLU A 207 24.04 18.10 -7.10
N LYS A 208 25.08 17.97 -7.94
CA LYS A 208 26.47 18.15 -7.53
C LYS A 208 27.04 19.33 -8.30
N ASP A 209 27.33 20.40 -7.57
CA ASP A 209 28.21 21.49 -7.99
C ASP A 209 29.56 20.95 -8.44
N THR A 210 30.08 21.51 -9.53
CA THR A 210 31.39 22.17 -9.57
C THR A 210 31.50 23.04 -10.83
N ASP A 211 31.43 24.37 -10.62
CA ASP A 211 32.31 25.41 -11.15
C ASP A 211 33.00 25.19 -12.52
N HIS A 212 32.49 25.84 -13.58
CA HIS A 212 33.15 26.94 -14.31
C HIS A 212 32.47 27.19 -15.66
N CYS A 213 32.32 28.47 -15.98
CA CYS A 213 31.72 29.05 -17.16
C CYS A 213 32.68 29.11 -18.37
N ASP A 214 32.07 29.37 -19.53
CA ASP A 214 32.63 29.97 -20.75
C ASP A 214 33.34 29.03 -21.75
N GLU A 215 32.65 28.69 -22.85
CA GLU A 215 32.99 29.15 -24.21
C GLU A 215 32.10 28.47 -25.27
N TRP A 216 31.48 29.29 -26.13
CA TRP A 216 30.78 28.85 -27.34
C TRP A 216 31.76 28.82 -28.51
N PHE A 217 31.81 27.72 -29.26
CA PHE A 217 32.36 27.71 -30.62
C PHE A 217 31.32 27.15 -31.60
N GLU A 218 30.87 28.00 -32.51
CA GLU A 218 30.25 27.58 -33.76
C GLU A 218 31.32 26.98 -34.67
N LEU A 219 31.05 25.81 -35.25
CA LEU A 219 31.81 25.31 -36.39
C LEU A 219 30.85 25.10 -37.57
N SER A 220 30.94 26.07 -38.47
CA SER A 220 30.56 26.00 -39.88
C SER A 220 31.23 24.81 -40.58
N GLY A 221 30.51 24.23 -41.54
CA GLY A 221 30.84 22.96 -42.16
C GLY A 221 32.11 22.95 -43.01
N ILE A 222 32.64 21.74 -43.22
CA ILE A 222 33.62 21.41 -44.25
C ILE A 222 33.24 20.07 -44.88
N ILE A 223 33.06 20.11 -46.19
CA ILE A 223 33.05 19.00 -47.13
C ILE A 223 34.45 18.36 -47.15
N VAL A 224 34.55 17.04 -47.20
CA VAL A 224 35.68 16.37 -47.87
C VAL A 224 35.24 15.03 -48.45
N ASP A 225 35.49 14.91 -49.76
CA ASP A 225 35.38 13.73 -50.61
C ASP A 225 36.37 12.61 -50.21
N GLY A 226 36.07 11.40 -50.68
CA GLY A 226 37.10 10.52 -51.24
C GLY A 226 37.28 9.16 -50.57
N SER A 227 36.65 8.13 -51.14
CA SER A 227 37.32 6.95 -51.73
C SER A 227 36.36 6.20 -52.63
#